data_AF-A0A966ECW1-F1
#
_entry.id   AF-A0A966ECW1-F1
#
_cell.length_a   1.000
_cell.length_b   1.000
_cell.length_c   1.000
_cell.angle_alpha   90.00
_cell.angle_beta   90.00
_cell.angle_gamma   90.00
#
_symmetry.space_group_name_H-M   'P 1'
#
loop_
_entity.id
_entity.type
_entity.pdbx_description
1 polymer ?
#
loop_
_entity_poly.entity_id
_entity_poly.type
_entity_poly.pdbx_seq_one_letter_code
_entity_poly.pdbx_strand_id
1 'polypeptide(L)'
;TLLNIEGLGRQLYPELDLWQTAKPFLERWMREQLGPRAVVRELKTHAPRWGEILPALPGLAYEVLRQARSGKLRVEIAPAELDKIRREMRRSNQRTVLGVVGAGLIVAAVVLLAVQEGGAARLSSVPLLTWVLGGLGTYMVVAALPWDSD
;
A
#
# COMPACT_ATOMS: atom_id res chain seq x y z
N THR A 1 -25.41 -21.54 -5.04
CA THR A 1 -26.54 -22.42 -5.39
C THR A 1 -27.67 -22.37 -4.37
N LEU A 2 -27.43 -22.28 -3.05
CA LEU A 2 -28.48 -22.02 -2.03
C LEU A 2 -29.33 -20.77 -2.32
N LEU A 3 -28.71 -19.68 -2.79
CA LEU A 3 -29.39 -18.44 -3.16
C LEU A 3 -30.38 -18.60 -4.36
N ASN A 4 -30.14 -19.58 -5.25
CA ASN A 4 -31.02 -19.84 -6.40
C ASN A 4 -32.32 -20.56 -5.98
N ILE A 5 -32.31 -21.23 -4.82
CA ILE A 5 -33.45 -22.00 -4.29
C ILE A 5 -34.40 -21.09 -3.50
N GLU A 6 -33.89 -20.01 -2.91
CA GLU A 6 -34.69 -18.98 -2.23
C GLU A 6 -35.65 -18.26 -3.19
N GLY A 7 -35.20 -18.02 -4.43
CA GLY A 7 -36.02 -17.43 -5.49
C GLY A 7 -37.19 -18.31 -5.95
N LEU A 8 -37.02 -19.64 -5.96
CA LEU A 8 -38.07 -20.61 -6.29
C LEU A 8 -39.03 -20.85 -5.11
N GLY A 9 -38.52 -20.83 -3.87
CA GLY A 9 -39.33 -20.99 -2.65
C GLY A 9 -40.36 -19.87 -2.47
N ARG A 10 -39.98 -18.61 -2.70
CA ARG A 10 -40.91 -17.46 -2.66
C ARG A 10 -41.94 -17.43 -3.80
N GLN A 11 -41.64 -18.07 -4.94
CA GLN A 11 -42.60 -18.17 -6.05
C GLN A 11 -43.68 -19.22 -5.78
N LEU A 12 -43.36 -20.30 -5.05
CA LEU A 12 -44.28 -21.40 -4.75
C LEU A 12 -45.08 -21.16 -3.46
N TYR A 13 -44.46 -20.56 -2.44
CA TYR A 13 -45.09 -20.17 -1.17
C TYR A 13 -44.60 -18.78 -0.73
N PRO A 14 -45.25 -17.69 -1.17
CA PRO A 14 -44.78 -16.32 -0.93
C PRO A 14 -44.73 -15.91 0.54
N GLU A 15 -45.42 -16.63 1.44
CA GLU A 15 -45.46 -16.39 2.88
C GLU A 15 -44.53 -17.31 3.69
N LEU A 16 -43.80 -18.24 3.03
CA LEU A 16 -42.91 -19.18 3.70
C LEU A 16 -41.54 -18.55 4.00
N ASP A 17 -41.31 -18.18 5.25
CA ASP A 17 -39.98 -17.79 5.74
C ASP A 17 -39.09 -19.04 5.93
N LEU A 18 -38.31 -19.39 4.90
CA LEU A 18 -37.39 -20.53 4.91
C LEU A 18 -36.41 -20.50 6.09
N TRP A 19 -36.07 -19.31 6.60
CA TRP A 19 -35.18 -19.17 7.74
C TRP A 19 -35.80 -19.73 9.02
N GLN A 20 -37.09 -19.46 9.26
CA GLN A 20 -37.79 -19.96 10.45
C GLN A 20 -37.88 -21.49 10.46
N THR A 21 -38.07 -22.10 9.29
CA THR A 21 -38.16 -23.58 9.18
C THR A 21 -36.77 -24.25 9.22
N ALA A 22 -35.74 -23.64 8.63
CA ALA A 22 -34.40 -24.23 8.54
C ALA A 22 -33.54 -24.05 9.79
N LYS A 23 -33.75 -22.98 10.58
CA LYS A 23 -33.02 -22.69 11.82
C LYS A 23 -32.82 -23.90 12.75
N PRO A 24 -33.87 -24.68 13.12
CA PRO A 24 -33.68 -25.81 14.03
C PRO A 24 -32.80 -26.92 13.44
N PHE A 25 -32.75 -27.08 12.13
CA PHE A 25 -31.86 -28.05 11.48
C PHE A 25 -30.42 -27.56 11.47
N LEU A 26 -30.20 -26.28 11.17
CA LEU A 26 -28.88 -25.67 11.19
C LEU A 26 -28.28 -25.69 12.60
N GLU A 27 -29.06 -25.37 13.65
CA GLU A 27 -28.59 -25.44 15.03
C GLU A 27 -28.22 -26.85 15.48
N ARG A 28 -28.93 -27.88 14.99
CA ARG A 28 -28.56 -29.29 15.26
C ARG A 28 -27.28 -29.66 14.53
N TRP A 29 -27.20 -29.36 13.24
CA TRP A 29 -26.03 -29.64 12.41
C TRP A 29 -24.77 -28.93 12.93
N MET A 30 -24.87 -27.63 13.25
CA MET A 30 -23.75 -26.87 13.82
C MET A 30 -23.30 -27.47 15.15
N ARG A 31 -24.22 -27.94 15.99
CA ARG A 31 -23.86 -28.58 17.27
C ARG A 31 -23.20 -29.95 17.08
N GLU A 32 -23.54 -30.65 16.00
CA GLU A 32 -22.92 -31.92 15.63
C GLU A 32 -21.54 -31.75 14.97
N GLN A 33 -21.34 -30.65 14.23
CA GLN A 33 -20.11 -30.39 13.47
C GLN A 33 -19.10 -29.52 14.24
N LEU A 34 -19.58 -28.49 14.94
CA LEU A 34 -18.79 -27.49 15.70
C LEU A 34 -18.93 -27.64 17.21
N GLY A 35 -19.73 -28.60 17.70
CA GLY A 35 -19.90 -28.81 19.13
C GLY A 35 -18.61 -29.31 19.80
N PRO A 36 -18.46 -29.10 21.12
CA PRO A 36 -17.27 -29.51 21.86
C PRO A 36 -17.00 -31.03 21.74
N ARG A 37 -18.05 -31.85 21.65
CA ARG A 37 -17.91 -33.31 21.42
C ARG A 37 -17.33 -33.62 20.04
N ALA A 38 -17.69 -32.85 19.02
CA ALA A 38 -17.16 -33.01 17.66
C ALA A 38 -15.69 -32.63 17.61
N VAL A 39 -15.32 -31.52 18.26
CA VAL A 39 -13.92 -31.07 18.40
C VAL A 39 -13.09 -32.11 19.15
N VAL A 40 -13.56 -32.62 20.28
CA VAL A 40 -12.85 -33.67 21.04
C VAL A 40 -12.72 -34.95 20.23
N ARG A 41 -13.75 -35.34 19.49
CA ARG A 41 -13.70 -36.50 18.58
C ARG A 41 -12.64 -36.30 17.50
N GLU A 42 -12.64 -35.14 16.85
CA GLU A 42 -11.68 -34.80 15.79
C GLU A 42 -10.24 -34.78 16.32
N LEU A 43 -10.02 -34.15 17.47
CA LEU A 43 -8.74 -34.15 18.17
C LEU A 43 -8.28 -35.57 18.50
N LYS A 44 -9.19 -36.44 18.97
CA LYS A 44 -8.87 -37.84 19.27
C LYS A 44 -8.57 -38.66 18.01
N THR A 45 -9.27 -38.41 16.91
CA THR A 45 -9.01 -39.04 15.60
C THR A 45 -7.61 -38.69 15.09
N HIS A 46 -7.16 -37.44 15.27
CA HIS A 46 -5.83 -36.99 14.85
C HIS A 46 -4.75 -37.12 15.93
N ALA A 47 -5.12 -37.45 17.17
CA ALA A 47 -4.19 -37.57 18.30
C ALA A 47 -2.98 -38.47 18.05
N PRO A 48 -3.08 -39.63 17.35
CA PRO A 48 -1.91 -40.46 17.07
C PRO A 48 -0.82 -39.71 16.29
N ARG A 49 -1.22 -38.82 15.36
CA ARG A 49 -0.29 -38.01 14.55
C ARG A 49 0.36 -36.88 15.35
N TRP A 50 -0.27 -36.43 16.44
CA TRP A 50 0.26 -35.35 17.27
C TRP A 50 1.47 -35.81 18.10
N GLY A 51 1.59 -37.10 18.39
CA GLY A 51 2.74 -37.67 19.08
C GLY A 51 4.07 -37.46 18.36
N GLU A 52 4.05 -37.31 17.04
CA GLU A 52 5.24 -37.02 16.22
C GLU A 52 5.57 -35.51 16.15
N ILE A 53 4.54 -34.66 16.16
CA ILE A 53 4.67 -33.22 15.96
C ILE A 53 4.98 -32.49 17.28
N LEU A 54 4.31 -32.87 18.37
CA LEU A 54 4.44 -32.20 19.68
C LEU A 54 5.88 -32.17 20.21
N PRO A 55 6.69 -33.24 20.12
CA PRO A 55 8.08 -33.22 20.57
C PRO A 55 8.97 -32.29 19.75
N ALA A 56 8.63 -32.03 18.48
CA ALA A 56 9.43 -31.17 17.58
C ALA A 56 9.15 -29.67 17.77
N LEU A 57 7.97 -29.30 18.25
CA LEU A 57 7.56 -27.90 18.48
C LEU A 57 8.53 -27.08 19.35
N PRO A 58 9.02 -27.55 20.51
CA PRO A 58 9.95 -26.75 21.32
C PRO A 58 11.27 -26.46 20.59
N GLY A 59 11.75 -27.40 19.76
CA GLY A 59 12.93 -27.20 18.93
C GLY A 59 12.71 -26.11 17.88
N LEU A 60 11.59 -26.19 17.14
CA LEU A 60 11.22 -25.18 16.15
C LEU A 60 11.04 -23.79 16.79
N ALA A 61 10.36 -23.72 17.93
CA ALA A 61 10.19 -22.47 18.67
C ALA A 61 11.53 -21.90 19.12
N TYR A 62 12.42 -22.75 19.66
CA TYR A 62 13.76 -22.34 20.05
C TYR A 62 14.58 -21.83 18.87
N GLU A 63 14.50 -22.48 17.71
CA GLU A 63 15.19 -22.05 16.49
C GLU A 63 14.70 -20.68 16.01
N VAL A 64 13.39 -20.46 15.98
CA VAL A 64 12.79 -19.16 15.62
C VAL A 64 13.23 -18.08 16.61
N LEU A 65 13.16 -18.34 17.92
CA LEU A 65 13.61 -17.39 18.95
C LEU A 65 15.12 -17.11 18.84
N ARG A 66 15.93 -18.12 18.52
CA ARG A 66 17.38 -17.98 18.33
C ARG A 66 17.70 -17.14 17.09
N GLN A 67 16.99 -17.33 15.99
CA GLN A 67 17.14 -16.51 14.78
C GLN A 67 16.69 -15.06 15.04
N ALA A 68 15.60 -14.86 15.79
CA ALA A 68 15.13 -13.54 16.20
C ALA A 68 16.17 -12.80 17.05
N ARG A 69 16.68 -13.48 18.09
CA ARG A 69 17.69 -12.92 19.00
C ARG A 69 19.01 -12.61 18.29
N SER A 70 19.42 -13.43 17.33
CA SER A 70 20.66 -13.23 16.59
C SER A 70 20.57 -12.17 15.49
N GLY A 71 19.42 -11.51 15.32
CA GLY A 71 19.18 -10.58 14.22
C GLY A 71 19.23 -11.26 12.84
N LYS A 72 19.18 -12.60 12.82
CA LYS A 72 19.23 -13.44 11.62
C LYS A 72 17.84 -13.79 11.11
N LEU A 73 16.78 -13.21 11.68
CA LEU A 73 15.50 -13.07 10.97
C LEU A 73 15.75 -12.15 9.77
N ARG A 74 16.48 -12.66 8.78
CA ARG A 74 16.54 -12.11 7.46
C ARG A 74 15.17 -12.40 6.88
N VAL A 75 14.24 -11.47 7.10
CA VAL A 75 13.17 -11.30 6.13
C VAL A 75 13.92 -11.17 4.81
N GLU A 76 13.73 -12.11 3.89
CA GLU A 76 14.19 -11.99 2.51
C GLU A 76 13.41 -10.82 1.87
N ILE A 77 13.62 -9.60 2.37
CA ILE A 77 13.38 -8.41 1.58
C ILE A 77 14.47 -8.51 0.54
N ALA A 78 14.10 -8.99 -0.65
CA ALA A 78 15.03 -9.13 -1.75
C ALA A 78 15.80 -7.80 -1.84
N PRO A 79 17.14 -7.79 -1.70
CA PRO A 79 17.91 -6.54 -1.73
C PRO A 79 17.62 -5.73 -3.01
N ALA A 80 17.17 -6.40 -4.07
CA ALA A 80 16.66 -5.81 -5.30
C ALA A 80 15.44 -4.87 -5.13
N GLU A 81 14.52 -5.13 -4.18
CA GLU A 81 13.37 -4.27 -3.91
C GLU A 81 13.76 -2.99 -3.17
N LEU A 82 14.65 -3.08 -2.18
CA LEU A 82 15.16 -1.89 -1.48
C LEU A 82 15.95 -0.98 -2.42
N ASP A 83 16.69 -1.55 -3.36
CA ASP A 83 17.40 -0.79 -4.39
C ASP A 83 16.46 -0.14 -5.41
N LYS A 84 15.31 -0.77 -5.74
CA LYS A 84 14.27 -0.14 -6.57
C LYS A 84 13.67 1.08 -5.87
N ILE A 85 13.28 0.94 -4.61
CA ILE A 85 12.72 2.04 -3.81
C ILE A 85 13.73 3.20 -3.68
N ARG A 86 15.00 2.90 -3.39
CA ARG A 86 16.05 3.94 -3.32
C ARG A 86 16.27 4.67 -4.65
N ARG A 87 16.20 3.97 -5.79
CA ARG A 87 16.37 4.57 -7.12
C ARG A 87 15.17 5.45 -7.49
N GLU A 88 13.96 5.01 -7.21
CA GLU A 88 12.76 5.82 -7.41
C GLU A 88 12.77 7.09 -6.53
N MET A 89 13.17 6.95 -5.27
CA MET A 89 13.27 8.08 -4.34
C MET A 89 14.33 9.10 -4.75
N ARG A 90 15.49 8.65 -5.26
CA ARG A 90 16.53 9.55 -5.78
C ARG A 90 16.08 10.32 -7.02
N ARG A 91 15.39 9.66 -7.96
CA ARG A 91 14.85 10.29 -9.16
C ARG A 91 13.79 11.33 -8.82
N SER A 92 12.89 11.00 -7.89
CA SER A 92 11.87 11.93 -7.40
C SER A 92 12.51 13.14 -6.70
N ASN A 93 13.48 12.91 -5.80
CA ASN A 93 14.14 13.98 -5.06
C ASN A 93 14.90 14.97 -5.97
N GLN A 94 15.60 14.49 -7.00
CA GLN A 94 16.27 15.37 -7.97
C GLN A 94 15.27 16.29 -8.68
N ARG A 95 14.11 15.75 -9.09
CA ARG A 95 13.05 16.54 -9.74
C ARG A 95 12.45 17.58 -8.80
N THR A 96 12.15 17.20 -7.55
CA THR A 96 11.64 18.13 -6.54
C THR A 96 12.62 19.26 -6.26
N VAL A 97 13.91 18.94 -6.11
CA VAL A 97 14.95 19.96 -5.88
C VAL A 97 15.08 20.92 -7.08
N LEU A 98 15.12 20.39 -8.30
CA LEU A 98 15.17 21.22 -9.51
C LEU A 98 13.94 22.14 -9.63
N GLY A 99 12.74 21.64 -9.34
CA GLY A 99 11.51 22.42 -9.36
C GLY A 99 11.49 23.53 -8.30
N VAL A 100 11.89 23.22 -7.07
CA VAL A 100 11.95 24.21 -5.97
C VAL A 100 12.98 25.31 -6.26
N VAL A 101 14.17 24.94 -6.72
CA VAL A 101 15.22 25.91 -7.09
C VAL A 101 14.77 26.78 -8.26
N GLY A 102 14.19 26.17 -9.31
CA GLY A 102 13.68 26.89 -10.47
C GLY A 102 12.56 27.87 -10.12
N ALA A 103 11.59 27.45 -9.30
CA ALA A 103 10.53 28.33 -8.81
C ALA A 103 11.08 29.49 -7.96
N GLY A 104 12.08 29.23 -7.11
CA GLY A 104 12.77 30.26 -6.34
C GLY A 104 13.47 31.29 -7.24
N LEU A 105 14.11 30.86 -8.32
CA LEU A 105 14.75 31.75 -9.30
C LEU A 105 13.73 32.61 -10.06
N ILE A 106 12.57 32.06 -10.43
CA ILE A 106 11.48 32.82 -11.07
C ILE A 106 10.95 33.89 -10.11
N VAL A 107 10.67 33.53 -8.85
CA VAL A 107 10.22 34.49 -7.84
C VAL A 107 11.26 35.58 -7.62
N ALA A 108 12.55 35.22 -7.52
CA ALA A 108 13.63 36.19 -7.40
C ALA A 108 13.70 37.15 -8.60
N ALA A 109 13.55 36.64 -9.82
CA ALA A 109 13.52 37.48 -11.02
C ALA A 109 12.32 38.45 -11.03
N VAL A 110 11.13 37.99 -10.62
CA VAL A 110 9.93 38.82 -10.50
C VAL A 110 10.11 39.91 -9.43
N VAL A 111 10.66 39.56 -8.28
CA VAL A 111 10.92 40.53 -7.20
C VAL A 111 11.94 41.59 -7.64
N LEU A 112 13.01 41.19 -8.33
CA LEU A 112 13.99 42.14 -8.87
C LEU A 112 13.37 43.12 -9.87
N LEU A 113 12.45 42.64 -10.73
CA LEU A 113 11.70 43.49 -11.65
C LEU A 113 10.74 44.44 -10.92
N ALA A 114 10.14 44.00 -9.82
CA ALA A 114 9.23 44.81 -9.00
C ALA A 114 9.95 45.91 -8.21
N VAL A 115 11.18 45.64 -7.76
CA VAL A 115 12.01 46.61 -7.00
C VAL A 115 12.60 47.70 -7.91
N GLN A 116 12.74 47.44 -9.22
CA GLN A 116 13.24 48.43 -10.16
C GLN A 116 12.09 49.37 -10.58
N GLU A 117 12.06 50.58 -10.01
CA GLU A 117 11.02 51.59 -10.28
C GLU A 117 10.84 51.84 -11.79
N GLY A 118 9.76 51.30 -12.37
CA GLY A 118 9.41 51.45 -13.79
C GLY A 118 9.49 50.19 -14.65
N GLY A 119 9.43 48.98 -14.07
CA GLY A 119 9.63 47.66 -14.70
C GLY A 119 8.85 47.29 -15.98
N ALA A 120 7.99 48.16 -16.52
CA ALA A 120 7.33 47.98 -17.83
C ALA A 120 7.64 49.10 -18.86
N ALA A 121 8.20 50.24 -18.45
CA ALA A 121 8.27 51.43 -19.32
C ALA A 121 9.55 51.54 -20.17
N ARG A 122 10.59 50.74 -19.87
CA ARG A 122 11.81 50.65 -20.70
C ARG A 122 12.35 49.23 -20.75
N LEU A 123 11.85 48.42 -21.69
CA LEU A 123 12.47 47.12 -22.02
C LEU A 123 13.97 47.24 -22.38
N SER A 124 14.43 48.43 -22.79
CA SER A 124 15.82 48.67 -23.19
C SER A 124 16.84 48.74 -22.05
N SER A 125 16.40 48.89 -20.78
CA SER A 125 17.31 49.01 -19.62
C SER A 125 17.27 47.83 -18.66
N VAL A 126 16.52 46.77 -18.99
CA VAL A 126 16.49 45.55 -18.16
C VAL A 126 17.86 44.88 -18.23
N PRO A 127 18.57 44.67 -17.11
CA PRO A 127 19.88 44.02 -17.11
C PRO A 127 19.80 42.63 -17.76
N LEU A 128 20.78 42.28 -18.60
CA LEU A 128 20.88 40.98 -19.26
C LEU A 128 20.78 39.81 -18.24
N LEU A 129 21.25 40.06 -17.01
CA LEU A 129 21.20 39.14 -15.88
C LEU A 129 19.77 38.66 -15.55
N THR A 130 18.75 39.53 -15.68
CA THR A 130 17.36 39.19 -15.35
C THR A 130 16.77 38.23 -16.39
N TRP A 131 17.11 38.42 -17.66
CA TRP A 131 16.74 37.49 -18.73
C TRP A 131 17.45 36.15 -18.59
N VAL A 132 18.73 36.17 -18.21
CA VAL A 132 19.50 34.94 -17.95
C VAL A 132 18.92 34.19 -16.75
N LEU A 133 18.62 34.86 -15.64
CA LEU A 133 18.03 34.25 -14.45
C LEU A 133 16.61 33.72 -14.69
N GLY A 134 15.75 34.50 -15.35
CA GLY A 134 14.39 34.10 -15.69
C GLY A 134 14.35 32.95 -16.69
N GLY A 135 15.20 32.99 -17.72
CA GLY A 135 15.36 31.90 -18.70
C GLY A 135 15.88 30.62 -18.05
N LEU A 136 16.90 30.71 -17.18
CA LEU A 136 17.46 29.57 -16.47
C LEU A 136 16.43 28.97 -15.50
N GLY A 137 15.70 29.80 -14.75
CA GLY A 137 14.64 29.36 -13.84
C GLY A 137 13.50 28.65 -14.59
N THR A 138 13.05 29.23 -15.70
CA THR A 138 12.02 28.62 -16.55
C THR A 138 12.49 27.28 -17.13
N TYR A 139 13.72 27.22 -17.63
CA TYR A 139 14.31 25.98 -18.15
C TYR A 139 14.39 24.89 -17.07
N MET A 140 14.81 25.21 -15.84
CA MET A 140 14.88 24.23 -14.74
C MET A 140 13.50 23.73 -14.31
N VAL A 141 12.46 24.57 -14.31
CA VAL A 141 11.08 24.15 -14.00
C VAL A 141 10.52 23.25 -15.12
N VAL A 142 10.77 23.60 -16.38
CA VAL A 142 10.37 22.78 -17.53
C VAL A 142 11.08 21.43 -17.54
N ALA A 143 12.37 21.39 -17.16
CA ALA A 143 13.11 20.15 -17.00
C ALA A 143 12.67 19.31 -15.77
N ALA A 144 12.04 19.94 -14.78
CA ALA A 144 11.50 19.27 -13.59
C ALA A 144 10.07 18.73 -13.81
N LEU A 145 9.33 19.28 -14.78
CA LEU A 145 7.99 18.81 -15.14
C LEU A 145 8.06 17.40 -15.76
N PRO A 146 7.14 16.50 -15.39
CA PRO A 146 7.08 15.16 -15.99
C PRO A 146 6.63 15.29 -17.44
N TRP A 147 7.58 15.27 -18.37
CA TRP A 147 7.32 14.89 -19.74
C TRP A 147 7.03 13.38 -19.74
N ASP A 148 5.81 13.01 -19.34
CA ASP A 148 5.28 11.70 -19.63
C ASP A 148 4.90 11.69 -21.11
N SER A 149 5.83 11.18 -21.92
CA SER A 149 5.51 10.69 -23.26
C SER A 149 4.90 9.31 -23.09
N ASP A 150 3.57 9.25 -22.93
CA ASP A 150 2.79 8.06 -23.29
C ASP A 150 2.92 7.77 -24.79
#